data_AF-A0A821RLS9-F1
#
_entry.id   AF-A0A821RLS9-F1
#
_cell.length_a   1.000
_cell.length_b   1.000
_cell.length_c   1.000
_cell.angle_alpha   90.00
_cell.angle_beta   90.00
_cell.angle_gamma   90.00
#
_symmetry.space_group_name_H-M   'P 1'
#
loop_
_entity.id
_entity.type
_entity.pdbx_description
1 polymer ?
#
loop_
_entity_poly.entity_id
_entity_poly.type
_entity_poly.pdbx_seq_one_letter_code
_entity_poly.pdbx_strand_id
1 'polypeptide(L)'
;MIPPYVNTIKNSTQGTSSIANDIKRTLDQAVEHIVNLQKKTETRNIIRKFKKIFDTSSPTIALTPIHHTTPTGDHPRINSVPYRGSLQQQQGLKKIIDQLEKSNQTRLSSSPWSSPVLLIKKKG
;
A
#
# COMPACT_ATOMS: atom_id res chain seq x y z
N MET A 1 19.48 -14.39 20.04
CA MET A 1 19.65 -15.15 18.78
C MET A 1 18.40 -14.91 17.95
N ILE A 2 18.50 -14.18 16.83
CA ILE A 2 17.32 -13.81 15.99
C ILE A 2 17.29 -14.78 14.80
N PRO A 3 16.19 -15.51 14.57
CA PRO A 3 16.10 -16.44 13.44
C PRO A 3 16.05 -15.68 12.10
N PRO A 4 16.53 -16.29 11.00
CA PRO A 4 16.55 -15.65 9.68
C PRO A 4 15.11 -15.39 9.18
N TYR A 5 14.88 -14.17 8.73
CA TYR A 5 13.57 -13.71 8.29
C TYR A 5 13.26 -14.12 6.84
N VAL A 6 12.15 -14.86 6.65
CA VAL A 6 11.62 -15.23 5.34
C VAL A 6 10.31 -14.46 5.11
N ASN A 7 10.33 -13.53 4.14
CA ASN A 7 9.12 -12.86 3.64
C ASN A 7 8.15 -13.91 3.04
N THR A 8 7.03 -14.18 3.69
CA THR A 8 5.95 -15.01 3.12
C THR A 8 4.77 -14.12 2.74
N ILE A 9 4.66 -13.80 1.46
CA ILE A 9 3.47 -13.14 0.89
C ILE A 9 2.41 -14.22 0.67
N LYS A 10 1.29 -14.15 1.41
CA LYS A 10 0.13 -15.03 1.18
C LYS A 10 -0.67 -14.47 0.00
N ASN A 11 -0.71 -15.21 -1.10
CA ASN A 11 -1.56 -14.87 -2.25
C ASN A 11 -2.99 -15.32 -1.98
N SER A 12 -3.97 -14.42 -2.13
CA SER A 12 -5.36 -14.80 -2.36
C SER A 12 -5.47 -15.34 -3.79
N THR A 13 -5.47 -16.66 -3.92
CA THR A 13 -5.74 -17.38 -5.16
C THR A 13 -7.20 -17.16 -5.54
N GLN A 14 -7.49 -16.32 -6.54
CA GLN A 14 -8.57 -16.51 -7.53
C GLN A 14 -8.37 -15.53 -8.71
N GLY A 15 -8.27 -16.04 -9.95
CA GLY A 15 -8.35 -15.25 -11.20
C GLY A 15 -7.05 -15.03 -11.98
N THR A 16 -6.36 -16.10 -12.42
CA THR A 16 -4.98 -16.01 -12.95
C THR A 16 -4.84 -15.83 -14.48
N SER A 17 -5.88 -16.01 -15.29
CA SER A 17 -5.73 -16.05 -16.77
C SER A 17 -5.81 -14.68 -17.47
N SER A 18 -6.64 -13.74 -16.99
CA SER A 18 -6.79 -12.41 -17.63
C SER A 18 -5.65 -11.45 -17.28
N ILE A 19 -5.21 -11.48 -16.02
CA ILE A 19 -4.23 -10.54 -15.44
C ILE A 19 -2.83 -10.70 -16.08
N ALA A 20 -2.50 -11.91 -16.54
CA ALA A 20 -1.21 -12.22 -17.15
C ALA A 20 -0.97 -11.48 -18.49
N ASN A 21 -2.04 -11.25 -19.26
CA ASN A 21 -1.96 -10.57 -20.55
C ASN A 21 -1.78 -9.06 -20.40
N ASP A 22 -2.44 -8.46 -19.41
CA ASP A 22 -2.31 -7.02 -19.11
C ASP A 22 -0.90 -6.68 -18.64
N ILE A 23 -0.32 -7.50 -17.76
CA ILE A 23 1.06 -7.33 -17.28
C ILE A 23 2.06 -7.39 -18.44
N LYS A 24 1.87 -8.30 -19.40
CA LYS A 24 2.74 -8.42 -20.57
C LYS A 24 2.71 -7.15 -21.42
N ARG A 25 1.51 -6.60 -21.67
CA ARG A 25 1.33 -5.36 -22.42
C ARG A 25 1.96 -4.16 -21.70
N THR A 26 1.71 -3.99 -20.41
CA THR A 26 2.29 -2.90 -19.62
C THR A 26 3.80 -2.98 -19.59
N LEU A 27 4.36 -4.18 -19.47
CA LEU A 27 5.80 -4.41 -19.54
C LEU A 27 6.37 -4.01 -20.92
N ASP A 28 5.71 -4.42 -22.00
CA ASP A 28 6.20 -4.12 -23.35
C ASP A 28 6.13 -2.61 -23.65
N GLN A 29 5.13 -1.90 -23.14
CA GLN A 29 5.08 -0.42 -23.15
C GLN A 29 6.20 0.20 -22.30
N ALA A 30 6.40 -0.30 -21.08
CA ALA A 30 7.40 0.24 -20.15
C ALA A 30 8.83 0.16 -20.70
N VAL A 31 9.14 -0.84 -21.53
CA VAL A 31 10.48 -1.04 -22.11
C VAL A 31 10.54 -0.57 -23.58
N GLU A 32 9.48 0.04 -24.11
CA GLU A 32 9.39 0.43 -25.53
C GLU A 32 10.47 1.45 -25.92
N HIS A 33 10.65 2.47 -25.08
CA HIS A 33 11.58 3.58 -25.27
C HIS A 33 13.07 3.19 -25.30
N ILE A 34 13.41 1.95 -24.94
CA ILE A 34 14.80 1.46 -24.95
C ILE A 34 15.18 1.04 -26.37
N VAL A 35 16.01 1.84 -27.03
CA VAL A 35 16.46 1.63 -28.43
C VAL A 35 17.41 0.43 -28.56
N ASN A 36 18.31 0.22 -27.59
CA ASN A 36 19.26 -0.89 -27.63
C ASN A 36 18.57 -2.23 -27.31
N LEU A 37 18.59 -3.16 -28.25
CA LEU A 37 17.87 -4.44 -28.16
C LEU A 37 18.37 -5.33 -27.01
N GLN A 38 19.67 -5.32 -26.74
CA GLN A 38 20.27 -6.10 -25.66
C GLN A 38 19.81 -5.58 -24.30
N LYS A 39 19.93 -4.27 -24.07
CA LYS A 39 19.43 -3.61 -22.84
C LYS A 39 17.93 -3.78 -22.67
N LYS A 40 17.16 -3.67 -23.76
CA LYS A 40 15.70 -3.92 -23.77
C LYS A 40 15.38 -5.33 -23.28
N THR A 41 16.15 -6.32 -23.70
CA THR A 41 15.97 -7.72 -23.32
C THR A 41 16.38 -7.98 -21.87
N GLU A 42 17.51 -7.42 -21.43
CA GLU A 42 17.99 -7.53 -20.05
C GLU A 42 17.00 -6.91 -19.05
N THR A 43 16.56 -5.68 -19.29
CA THR A 43 15.58 -4.99 -18.44
C THR A 43 14.27 -5.77 -18.35
N ARG A 44 13.77 -6.27 -19.49
CA ARG A 44 12.56 -7.11 -19.53
C ARG A 44 12.72 -8.37 -18.67
N ASN A 45 13.89 -9.00 -18.70
CA ASN A 45 14.16 -10.20 -17.89
C ASN A 45 14.20 -9.88 -16.40
N ILE A 46 14.81 -8.75 -16.00
CA ILE A 46 14.86 -8.30 -14.61
C ILE A 46 13.45 -8.03 -14.07
N ILE A 47 12.64 -7.24 -14.79
CA ILE A 47 11.28 -6.92 -14.32
C ILE A 47 10.43 -8.19 -14.22
N ARG A 48 10.55 -9.12 -15.17
CA ARG A 48 9.87 -10.42 -15.09
C ARG A 48 10.32 -11.25 -13.89
N LYS A 49 11.62 -11.27 -13.61
CA LYS A 49 12.21 -11.97 -12.45
C LYS A 49 11.66 -11.42 -11.13
N PHE A 50 11.49 -10.10 -11.03
CA PHE A 50 11.04 -9.42 -9.83
C PHE A 50 9.57 -8.96 -9.87
N LYS A 51 8.76 -9.53 -10.78
CA LYS A 51 7.36 -9.10 -11.01
C LYS A 51 6.50 -9.05 -9.75
N LYS A 52 6.80 -9.87 -8.73
CA LYS A 52 6.06 -9.95 -7.46
C LYS A 52 6.27 -8.73 -6.55
N ILE A 53 7.30 -7.93 -6.79
CA ILE A 53 7.62 -6.74 -6.00
C ILE A 53 6.83 -5.53 -6.51
N PHE A 54 6.36 -5.57 -7.75
CA PHE A 54 5.68 -4.45 -8.39
C PHE A 54 4.16 -4.63 -8.31
N ASP A 55 3.49 -3.58 -7.84
CA ASP A 55 2.04 -3.47 -7.91
C ASP A 55 1.63 -2.98 -9.29
N THR A 56 1.21 -3.90 -10.16
CA THR A 56 0.81 -3.55 -11.54
C THR A 56 -0.66 -3.17 -11.68
N SER A 57 -1.50 -3.52 -10.71
CA SER A 57 -2.96 -3.36 -10.81
C SER A 57 -3.57 -2.80 -9.53
N SER A 58 -3.31 -3.43 -8.40
CA SER A 58 -3.76 -2.97 -7.08
C SER A 58 -2.57 -2.85 -6.14
N PRO A 59 -2.55 -1.83 -5.26
CA PRO A 59 -1.50 -1.72 -4.26
C PRO A 59 -1.54 -2.93 -3.31
N THR A 60 -0.39 -3.58 -3.15
CA THR A 60 -0.21 -4.66 -2.18
C THR A 60 0.13 -4.05 -0.83
N ILE A 61 -0.51 -4.54 0.22
CA ILE A 61 -0.16 -4.16 1.59
C ILE A 61 0.98 -5.05 2.04
N ALA A 62 2.14 -4.44 2.28
CA ALA A 62 3.31 -5.15 2.77
C ALA A 62 3.09 -5.61 4.21
N LEU A 63 3.30 -6.91 4.47
CA LEU A 63 3.27 -7.48 5.80
C LEU A 63 4.70 -7.56 6.34
N THR A 64 5.07 -6.64 7.21
CA THR A 64 6.37 -6.68 7.90
C THR A 64 6.24 -7.35 9.27
N PRO A 65 7.14 -8.26 9.65
CA PRO A 65 7.14 -8.96 10.94
C PRO A 65 7.69 -8.07 12.06
N ILE A 66 8.46 -7.05 11.69
CA ILE A 66 9.05 -6.10 12.62
C ILE A 66 7.96 -5.06 12.86
N HIS A 67 7.50 -5.02 14.09
CA HIS A 67 6.55 -4.01 14.54
C HIS A 67 7.30 -2.73 14.87
N HIS A 68 6.82 -1.60 14.34
CA HIS A 68 7.27 -0.29 14.77
C HIS A 68 6.80 -0.03 16.20
N THR A 69 7.69 0.47 17.06
CA THR A 69 7.36 0.89 18.43
C THR A 69 7.62 2.39 18.56
N THR A 70 6.71 3.09 19.23
CA THR A 70 6.81 4.53 19.46
C THR A 70 6.96 4.75 20.97
N PRO A 71 8.18 4.93 21.49
CA PRO A 71 8.40 5.13 22.92
C PRO A 71 7.89 6.52 23.34
N THR A 72 6.82 6.58 24.14
CA THR A 72 6.20 7.83 24.58
C THR A 72 6.78 8.40 25.88
N GLY A 73 7.54 7.61 26.64
CA GLY A 73 8.06 8.00 27.95
C GLY A 73 6.96 8.53 28.88
N ASP A 74 7.27 9.59 29.62
CA ASP A 74 6.34 10.26 30.56
C ASP A 74 5.50 11.38 29.92
N HIS A 75 5.39 11.40 28.58
CA HIS A 75 4.68 12.47 27.90
C HIS A 75 3.18 12.43 28.24
N PRO A 76 2.56 13.59 28.59
CA PRO A 76 1.13 13.65 28.87
C PRO A 76 0.31 13.28 27.63
N ARG A 77 -0.86 12.65 27.86
CA ARG A 77 -1.72 12.19 26.76
C ARG A 77 -2.32 13.37 25.99
N ILE A 78 -2.18 13.35 24.67
CA ILE A 78 -2.78 14.35 23.77
C ILE A 78 -4.07 13.77 23.20
N ASN A 79 -5.22 14.37 23.54
CA ASN A 79 -6.52 14.02 22.97
C ASN A 79 -7.09 15.24 22.23
N SER A 80 -7.06 15.19 20.91
CA SER A 80 -7.49 16.28 20.04
C SER A 80 -8.86 15.98 19.44
N VAL A 81 -9.76 16.95 19.48
CA VAL A 81 -11.09 16.82 18.86
C VAL A 81 -11.01 16.78 17.34
N PRO A 82 -11.83 15.97 16.64
CA PRO A 82 -11.90 15.99 15.18
C PRO A 82 -12.34 17.36 14.64
N TYR A 83 -11.76 17.77 13.51
CA TYR A 83 -12.20 18.99 12.84
C TYR A 83 -13.60 18.85 12.26
N ARG A 84 -14.37 19.94 12.26
CA ARG A 84 -15.65 20.00 11.56
C ARG A 84 -15.42 20.02 10.06
N GLY A 85 -16.10 19.14 9.34
CA GLY A 85 -16.14 19.10 7.88
C GLY A 85 -17.57 19.14 7.35
N SER A 86 -17.73 19.49 6.08
CA SER A 86 -19.01 19.41 5.38
C SER A 86 -19.50 17.96 5.27
N LEU A 87 -20.80 17.75 5.01
CA LEU A 87 -21.35 16.40 4.83
C LEU A 87 -20.60 15.59 3.77
N GLN A 88 -20.23 16.24 2.66
CA GLN A 88 -19.46 15.60 1.60
C GLN A 88 -18.07 15.16 2.07
N GLN A 89 -17.38 15.98 2.86
CA GLN A 89 -16.07 15.62 3.42
C GLN A 89 -16.18 14.48 4.42
N GLN A 90 -17.20 14.47 5.28
CA GLN A 90 -17.44 13.40 6.25
C GLN A 90 -17.73 12.06 5.55
N GLN A 91 -18.55 12.08 4.49
CA GLN A 91 -18.82 10.90 3.67
C GLN A 91 -17.56 10.40 2.95
N GLY A 92 -16.75 11.31 2.41
CA GLY A 92 -15.46 10.96 1.78
C GLY A 92 -14.49 10.33 2.79
N LEU A 93 -14.37 10.92 3.97
CA LEU A 93 -13.53 10.40 5.05
C LEU A 93 -14.00 9.01 5.50
N LYS A 94 -15.30 8.82 5.69
CA LYS A 94 -15.87 7.51 6.05
C LYS A 94 -15.51 6.43 5.03
N LYS A 95 -15.65 6.71 3.73
CA LYS A 95 -15.28 5.74 2.67
C LYS A 95 -13.80 5.32 2.76
N ILE A 96 -12.90 6.27 3.06
CA ILE A 96 -11.47 5.98 3.21
C ILE A 96 -11.23 5.13 4.47
N ILE A 97 -11.84 5.47 5.59
CA ILE A 97 -11.73 4.71 6.84
C ILE A 97 -12.22 3.27 6.63
N ASP A 98 -13.40 3.09 6.01
CA ASP A 98 -13.96 1.77 5.70
C ASP A 98 -13.02 0.96 4.79
N GLN A 99 -12.36 1.61 3.83
CA GLN A 99 -11.37 0.95 2.96
C GLN A 99 -10.13 0.53 3.75
N LEU A 100 -9.61 1.40 4.63
CA LEU A 100 -8.43 1.09 5.46
C LEU A 100 -8.71 -0.04 6.44
N GLU A 101 -9.89 -0.06 7.06
CA GLU A 101 -10.33 -1.11 7.97
C GLU A 101 -10.51 -2.45 7.25
N LYS A 102 -11.20 -2.47 6.10
CA LYS A 102 -11.32 -3.67 5.25
C LYS A 102 -9.97 -4.25 4.83
N SER A 103 -8.97 -3.39 4.69
CA SER A 103 -7.62 -3.75 4.30
C SER A 103 -6.70 -4.12 5.49
N ASN A 104 -7.24 -4.13 6.71
CA ASN A 104 -6.52 -4.38 7.97
C ASN A 104 -5.36 -3.41 8.26
N GLN A 105 -5.37 -2.21 7.67
CA GLN A 105 -4.38 -1.17 7.95
C GLN A 105 -4.70 -0.38 9.23
N THR A 106 -5.99 -0.26 9.56
CA THR A 106 -6.48 0.39 10.77
C THR A 106 -7.46 -0.53 11.50
N ARG A 107 -7.67 -0.25 12.78
CA ARG A 107 -8.66 -0.93 13.63
C ARG A 107 -9.29 0.08 14.56
N LEU A 108 -10.55 -0.13 14.94
CA LEU A 108 -11.17 0.59 16.03
C LEU A 108 -10.35 0.45 17.32
N SER A 109 -10.19 1.55 18.04
CA SER A 109 -9.47 1.60 19.32
C SER A 109 -10.14 2.58 20.27
N SER A 110 -10.02 2.31 21.57
CA SER A 110 -10.39 3.23 22.65
C SER A 110 -9.13 3.92 23.20
N SER A 111 -8.30 4.44 22.30
CA SER A 111 -7.04 5.09 22.67
C SER A 111 -7.30 6.39 23.43
N PRO A 112 -6.58 6.65 24.54
CA PRO A 112 -6.65 7.93 25.22
C PRO A 112 -5.82 9.01 24.49
N TRP A 113 -5.12 8.64 23.41
CA TRP A 113 -4.41 9.53 22.50
C TRP A 113 -5.18 9.65 21.19
N SER A 114 -5.35 10.88 20.69
CA SER A 114 -6.00 11.13 19.40
C SER A 114 -5.42 12.36 18.71
N SER A 115 -5.43 12.33 17.38
CA SER A 115 -5.06 13.44 16.52
C SER A 115 -6.13 13.61 15.45
N PRO A 116 -6.47 14.86 15.07
CA PRO A 116 -7.53 15.10 14.10
C PRO A 116 -7.08 14.73 12.69
N VAL A 117 -8.02 14.33 11.83
CA VAL A 117 -7.76 14.00 10.42
C VAL A 117 -8.35 15.09 9.53
N LEU A 118 -7.64 15.43 8.45
CA LEU A 118 -8.07 16.37 7.43
C LEU A 118 -8.13 15.67 6.07
N LEU A 119 -9.24 15.87 5.35
CA LEU A 119 -9.41 15.38 3.98
C LEU A 119 -8.92 16.43 2.99
N ILE A 120 -7.86 16.11 2.24
CA ILE A 120 -7.26 17.00 1.24
C ILE A 120 -7.51 16.44 -0.16
N LYS A 121 -8.01 17.29 -1.07
CA LYS A 121 -8.13 16.95 -2.50
C LYS A 121 -6.74 17.03 -3.15
N LYS A 122 -6.25 15.91 -3.67
CA LYS A 122 -5.02 15.89 -4.46
C LYS A 122 -5.27 16.56 -5.82
N LYS A 123 -4.30 17.33 -6.30
CA LYS A 123 -4.27 17.76 -7.70
C LYS A 123 -3.97 16.52 -8.56
N GLY A 124 -4.79 16.32 -9.58
CA GLY A 124 -4.54 15.34 -10.64
C GLY A 124 -3.62 15.92 -11.69
#